data_AF-A0A7S1ZTF6-F1
#
_entry.id   AF-A0A7S1ZTF6-F1
#
_cell.length_a   1.000
_cell.length_b   1.000
_cell.length_c   1.000
_cell.angle_alpha   90.00
_cell.angle_beta   90.00
_cell.angle_gamma   90.00
#
_symmetry.space_group_name_H-M   'P 1'
#
loop_
_entity.id
_entity.type
_entity.pdbx_description
1 polymer ?
#
loop_
_entity_poly.entity_id
_entity_poly.type
_entity_poly.pdbx_seq_one_letter_code
_entity_poly.pdbx_strand_id
1 'polypeptide(L)'
;AVMDRGYDFPGVVRWFAERADIVMLFFDPDKPGTTGETLSVLLHSLTGMDHKLLIVLNKADQFRKIHDFARAYGSLCWNLSKVIPRKDLPRIFTMCLPVASQTQGGDAE
;
A
#
# COMPACT_ATOMS: atom_id res chain seq x y z
N ALA A 1 -4.29 25.11 3.54
CA ALA A 1 -5.54 24.60 4.15
C ALA A 1 -5.72 23.18 3.66
N VAL A 2 -5.86 22.21 4.56
CA VAL A 2 -6.26 20.85 4.16
C VAL A 2 -7.63 20.99 3.52
N MET A 3 -7.74 20.69 2.22
CA MET A 3 -9.04 20.67 1.54
C MET A 3 -9.91 19.64 2.25
N ASP A 4 -10.96 20.14 2.91
CA ASP A 4 -11.96 19.28 3.53
C ASP A 4 -12.76 18.59 2.42
N ARG A 5 -12.82 17.25 2.48
CA ARG A 5 -13.48 16.42 1.47
C ARG A 5 -15.00 16.57 1.48
N GLY A 6 -15.56 17.22 2.50
CA GLY A 6 -17.00 17.39 2.69
C GLY A 6 -17.70 16.12 3.21
N TYR A 7 -16.92 15.10 3.61
CA TYR A 7 -17.43 13.88 4.24
C TYR A 7 -16.36 13.24 5.14
N ASP A 8 -16.81 12.40 6.08
CA ASP A 8 -15.94 11.63 6.98
C ASP A 8 -15.27 10.46 6.22
N PHE A 9 -14.11 10.74 5.63
CA PHE A 9 -13.33 9.74 4.92
C PHE A 9 -12.92 8.55 5.82
N PRO A 10 -12.35 8.75 7.02
CA PRO A 10 -12.09 7.65 7.95
C PRO A 10 -13.32 6.77 8.28
N GLY A 11 -14.48 7.39 8.51
CA GLY A 11 -15.73 6.67 8.79
C GLY A 11 -16.19 5.81 7.62
N VAL A 12 -16.12 6.33 6.38
CA VAL A 12 -16.46 5.57 5.17
C VAL A 12 -15.50 4.40 4.97
N VAL A 13 -14.19 4.60 5.16
CA VAL A 13 -13.21 3.50 5.05
C VAL A 13 -13.51 2.40 6.05
N ARG A 14 -13.83 2.76 7.31
CA ARG A 14 -14.21 1.79 8.33
C ARG A 14 -15.47 1.01 7.92
N TRP A 15 -16.49 1.70 7.43
CA TRP A 15 -17.74 1.09 7.00
C TRP A 15 -17.54 0.02 5.92
N PHE A 16 -16.67 0.28 4.94
CA PHE A 16 -16.28 -0.71 3.93
C PHE A 16 -15.45 -1.83 4.54
N ALA A 17 -14.45 -1.49 5.35
CA ALA A 17 -13.57 -2.47 5.95
C ALA A 17 -14.34 -3.49 6.80
N GLU A 18 -15.33 -3.07 7.59
CA GLU A 18 -16.18 -3.95 8.40
C GLU A 18 -16.94 -5.01 7.57
N ARG A 19 -17.26 -4.70 6.31
CA ARG A 19 -18.01 -5.58 5.40
C ARG A 19 -17.13 -6.39 4.44
N ALA A 20 -15.89 -5.94 4.21
CA ALA A 20 -14.97 -6.62 3.33
C ALA A 20 -14.30 -7.81 4.04
N ASP A 21 -14.13 -8.91 3.30
CA ASP A 21 -13.35 -10.06 3.75
C ASP A 21 -11.85 -9.76 3.77
N ILE A 22 -11.37 -8.93 2.82
CA ILE A 22 -9.97 -8.56 2.66
C ILE A 22 -9.87 -7.06 2.37
N VAL A 23 -8.87 -6.40 2.99
CA VAL A 23 -8.51 -5.00 2.75
C VAL A 23 -7.07 -4.96 2.26
N MET A 24 -6.85 -4.47 1.04
CA MET A 24 -5.51 -4.34 0.47
C MET A 24 -5.03 -2.89 0.53
N LEU A 25 -3.87 -2.67 1.15
CA LEU A 25 -3.21 -1.37 1.21
C LEU A 25 -1.98 -1.37 0.30
N PHE A 26 -2.02 -0.57 -0.76
CA PHE A 26 -0.93 -0.42 -1.72
C PHE A 26 -0.03 0.76 -1.36
N PHE A 27 1.27 0.50 -1.28
CA PHE A 27 2.31 1.50 -1.15
C PHE A 27 3.05 1.65 -2.47
N ASP A 28 3.08 2.88 -2.98
CA ASP A 28 3.83 3.25 -4.17
C ASP A 28 5.19 3.85 -3.76
N PRO A 29 6.31 3.22 -4.14
CA PRO A 29 7.63 3.69 -3.74
C PRO A 29 8.04 5.04 -4.36
N ASP A 30 7.46 5.42 -5.49
CA ASP A 30 7.73 6.71 -6.13
C ASP A 30 7.03 7.88 -5.42
N LYS A 31 6.05 7.58 -4.56
CA LYS A 31 5.26 8.58 -3.82
C LYS A 31 5.28 8.33 -2.31
N PRO A 32 6.45 8.44 -1.66
CA PRO A 32 6.59 8.18 -0.22
C PRO A 32 5.81 9.18 0.66
N GLY A 33 5.46 10.36 0.12
CA GLY A 33 4.79 11.46 0.85
C GLY A 33 3.31 11.23 1.20
N THR A 34 2.67 10.18 0.68
CA THR A 34 1.25 9.89 0.91
C THR A 34 0.94 9.25 2.28
N THR A 35 1.94 9.20 3.16
CA THR A 35 1.93 8.38 4.37
C THR A 35 1.08 8.93 5.50
N GLY A 36 0.96 10.25 5.70
CA GLY A 36 0.26 10.79 6.88
C GLY A 36 -1.22 10.38 6.98
N GLU A 37 -1.99 10.60 5.92
CA GLU A 37 -3.41 10.25 5.88
C GLU A 37 -3.61 8.72 5.86
N THR A 38 -2.81 7.99 5.08
CA THR A 38 -2.83 6.53 5.06
C THR A 38 -2.56 5.93 6.44
N LEU A 39 -1.56 6.44 7.16
CA LEU A 39 -1.23 6.02 8.52
C LEU A 39 -2.36 6.37 9.49
N SER A 40 -3.01 7.52 9.32
CA SER A 40 -4.19 7.87 10.12
C SER A 40 -5.36 6.92 9.87
N VAL A 41 -5.64 6.57 8.62
CA VAL A 41 -6.69 5.60 8.27
C VAL A 41 -6.35 4.20 8.81
N LEU A 42 -5.10 3.77 8.71
CA LEU A 42 -4.63 2.52 9.31
C LEU A 42 -4.88 2.51 10.84
N LEU A 43 -4.54 3.61 11.52
CA LEU A 43 -4.69 3.74 12.97
C LEU A 43 -6.14 3.74 13.42
N HIS A 44 -7.01 4.51 12.76
CA HIS A 44 -8.35 4.84 13.27
C HIS A 44 -9.46 4.03 12.59
N SER A 45 -9.37 3.82 11.27
CA SER A 45 -10.42 3.14 10.51
C SER A 45 -10.26 1.63 10.54
N LEU A 46 -9.02 1.13 10.59
CA LEU A 46 -8.71 -0.31 10.51
C LEU A 46 -8.35 -0.96 11.85
N THR A 47 -8.50 -0.24 12.96
CA THR A 47 -8.22 -0.79 14.30
C THR A 47 -9.02 -2.08 14.56
N GLY A 48 -8.32 -3.15 14.97
CA GLY A 48 -8.93 -4.45 15.27
C GLY A 48 -9.27 -5.30 14.04
N MET A 49 -8.93 -4.82 12.84
CA MET A 49 -9.17 -5.51 11.57
C MET A 49 -7.87 -5.98 10.89
N ASP A 50 -6.80 -6.16 11.67
CA ASP A 50 -5.47 -6.56 11.19
C ASP A 50 -5.48 -7.91 10.45
N HIS A 51 -6.36 -8.83 10.85
CA HIS A 51 -6.44 -10.17 10.28
C HIS A 51 -6.86 -10.22 8.81
N LYS A 52 -7.51 -9.15 8.30
CA LYS A 52 -7.91 -9.01 6.89
C LYS A 52 -7.06 -8.00 6.12
N LEU A 53 -6.10 -7.35 6.77
CA LEU A 53 -5.26 -6.33 6.16
C LEU A 53 -4.08 -6.99 5.42
N LEU A 54 -3.98 -6.75 4.11
CA LEU A 54 -2.85 -7.13 3.28
C LEU A 54 -2.09 -5.88 2.87
N ILE A 55 -0.81 -5.82 3.22
CA ILE A 55 0.06 -4.70 2.86
C ILE A 55 0.85 -5.07 1.62
N VAL A 56 0.79 -4.22 0.60
CA VAL A 56 1.39 -4.48 -0.70
C VAL A 56 2.34 -3.35 -1.07
N LEU A 57 3.62 -3.68 -1.26
CA LEU A 57 4.58 -2.80 -1.92
C LEU A 57 4.38 -2.95 -3.43
N ASN A 58 3.73 -1.95 -4.03
CA ASN A 58 3.40 -1.90 -5.44
C ASN A 58 4.62 -1.51 -6.28
N LYS A 59 4.57 -1.83 -7.58
CA LYS A 59 5.55 -1.43 -8.60
C LYS A 59 6.97 -1.90 -8.27
N ALA A 60 7.11 -3.09 -7.66
CA ALA A 60 8.42 -3.60 -7.29
C ALA A 60 9.34 -3.82 -8.50
N ASP A 61 8.76 -3.96 -9.70
CA ASP A 61 9.44 -4.02 -10.99
C ASP A 61 10.13 -2.71 -11.41
N GLN A 62 9.72 -1.56 -10.86
CA GLN A 62 10.29 -0.26 -11.23
C GLN A 62 11.67 -0.02 -10.57
N PHE A 63 12.03 -0.79 -9.55
CA PHE A 63 13.35 -0.69 -8.93
C PHE A 63 14.42 -1.28 -9.83
N ARG A 64 15.27 -0.42 -10.40
CA ARG A 64 16.43 -0.87 -11.18
C ARG A 64 17.56 -1.41 -10.31
N LYS A 65 17.66 -0.96 -9.06
CA LYS A 65 18.74 -1.31 -8.14
C LYS A 65 18.16 -1.84 -6.83
N ILE A 66 18.80 -2.87 -6.29
CA ILE A 66 18.37 -3.50 -5.03
C ILE A 66 18.39 -2.53 -3.84
N HIS A 67 19.29 -1.53 -3.85
CA HIS A 67 19.35 -0.56 -2.75
C HIS A 67 18.14 0.38 -2.73
N ASP A 68 17.59 0.74 -3.90
CA ASP A 68 16.40 1.59 -3.99
C ASP A 68 15.19 0.84 -3.44
N PHE A 69 15.06 -0.44 -3.80
CA PHE A 69 14.06 -1.33 -3.22
C PHE A 69 14.20 -1.44 -1.70
N ALA A 70 15.41 -1.75 -1.21
CA ALA A 70 15.67 -1.91 0.23
C ALA A 70 15.37 -0.62 1.01
N ARG A 71 15.68 0.54 0.44
CA ARG A 71 15.39 1.85 1.03
C ARG A 71 13.88 2.10 1.11
N ALA A 72 13.14 1.83 0.04
CA ALA A 72 11.69 1.99 0.01
C ALA A 72 10.98 1.02 0.97
N TYR A 73 11.38 -0.26 0.95
CA TYR A 73 10.88 -1.29 1.88
C TYR A 73 11.17 -0.91 3.33
N GLY A 74 12.39 -0.47 3.64
CA GLY A 74 12.76 0.00 4.98
C GLY A 74 11.92 1.21 5.43
N SER A 75 11.68 2.17 4.54
CA SER A 75 10.80 3.32 4.83
C SER A 75 9.37 2.89 5.12
N LEU A 76 8.83 1.94 4.36
CA LEU A 76 7.52 1.35 4.62
C LEU A 76 7.48 0.69 6.01
N CYS A 77 8.46 -0.17 6.34
CA CYS A 77 8.56 -0.80 7.66
C CYS A 77 8.60 0.23 8.80
N TRP A 78 9.38 1.30 8.64
CA TRP A 78 9.47 2.39 9.61
C TRP A 78 8.16 3.15 9.79
N ASN A 79 7.38 3.32 8.73
CA ASN A 79 6.08 3.98 8.81
C ASN A 79 5.05 3.07 9.49
N LEU A 80 5.07 1.78 9.17
CA LEU A 80 4.18 0.79 9.79
C LEU A 80 4.47 0.58 11.29
N SER A 81 5.74 0.65 11.71
CA SER A 81 6.09 0.49 13.12
C SER A 81 5.53 1.58 14.04
N LYS A 82 5.14 2.73 13.48
CA LYS A 82 4.49 3.82 14.22
C LYS A 82 3.00 3.58 14.43
N VAL A 83 2.38 2.73 13.61
CA VAL A 83 0.91 2.59 13.58
C VAL A 83 0.43 1.21 13.99
N ILE A 84 1.18 0.16 13.73
CA ILE A 84 0.76 -1.19 14.09
C ILE A 84 1.37 -1.54 15.45
N PRO A 85 0.56 -1.75 16.50
CA PRO A 85 1.03 -1.95 17.87
C PRO A 85 1.54 -3.39 18.11
N ARG A 86 2.15 -4.01 17.10
CA ARG A 86 2.66 -5.39 17.17
C ARG A 86 4.19 -5.40 17.14
N LYS A 87 4.78 -6.35 17.85
CA LYS A 87 6.24 -6.53 17.92
C LYS A 87 6.83 -7.01 16.58
N ASP A 88 6.11 -7.85 15.87
CA ASP A 88 6.56 -8.43 14.59
C ASP A 88 6.06 -7.59 13.42
N LEU A 89 6.84 -7.41 12.36
CA LEU A 89 6.35 -6.73 11.16
C LEU A 89 5.22 -7.56 10.50
N PRO A 90 4.10 -6.96 10.06
CA PRO A 90 3.13 -7.67 9.22
C PRO A 90 3.79 -8.12 7.91
N ARG A 91 3.23 -9.13 7.27
CA ARG A 91 3.70 -9.58 5.96
C ARG A 91 3.45 -8.47 4.94
N ILE A 92 4.51 -8.07 4.24
CA ILE A 92 4.46 -7.14 3.11
C ILE A 92 4.60 -7.98 1.84
N PHE A 93 3.59 -7.93 0.98
CA PHE A 93 3.63 -8.56 -0.34
C PHE A 93 4.27 -7.61 -1.35
N THR A 94 5.06 -8.14 -2.26
CA THR A 94 5.54 -7.38 -3.42
C THR A 94 4.67 -7.70 -4.61
N MET A 95 4.30 -6.68 -5.39
CA MET A 95 3.64 -6.87 -6.69
C MET A 95 4.37 -6.12 -7.78
N CYS A 96 4.31 -6.68 -8.98
CA CYS A 96 4.74 -6.02 -10.20
C CYS A 96 3.52 -5.50 -10.96
N LEU A 97 3.73 -4.47 -11.77
CA LEU A 97 2.72 -4.03 -12.72
C LEU A 97 2.45 -5.14 -13.76
N PRO A 98 1.19 -5.26 -14.24
CA PRO A 98 0.87 -6.21 -15.29
C PRO A 98 1.70 -5.90 -16.53
N VAL A 99 2.42 -6.90 -17.04
CA VAL A 99 3.18 -6.78 -18.29
C VAL A 99 2.16 -6.74 -19.42
N ALA A 100 2.12 -5.65 -20.18
CA ALA A 100 1.33 -5.61 -21.41
C ALA A 100 1.84 -6.74 -22.32
N SER A 101 0.96 -7.66 -22.72
CA SER A 101 1.29 -8.68 -23.70
C SER A 101 1.72 -7.96 -24.98
N GLN A 102 3.02 -7.95 -25.27
CA GLN A 102 3.50 -7.60 -26.59
C GLN A 102 2.89 -8.64 -27.53
N THR A 103 1.86 -8.23 -28.27
CA THR A 103 1.39 -9.00 -29.41
C THR A 103 2.58 -9.00 -30.36
N GLN A 104 3.28 -10.13 -30.47
CA GLN A 104 4.27 -10.32 -31.52
C GLN A 104 3.52 -10.23 -32.85
N GLY A 105 3.46 -9.03 -33.41
CA GLY A 105 3.20 -8.84 -34.83
C GLY A 105 4.40 -9.44 -35.55
N GLY A 106 4.16 -10.60 -36.16
CA GLY A 106 5.11 -11.18 -37.08
C GLY A 106 5.19 -10.31 -38.31
N ASP A 107 6.29 -9.58 -38.44
CA ASP A 107 6.74 -9.11 -39.74
C ASP A 107 7.63 -10.22 -40.31
N ALA A 108 6.97 -11.10 -41.07
CA ALA A 108 7.64 -11.89 -42.07
C ALA A 108 7.93 -10.97 -43.26
N GLU A 109 9.21 -10.69 -43.49
CA GLU A 109 9.76 -10.27 -44.79
C GLU A 109 10.98 -11.13 -45.09
#